data_AF-A0A415YF75-F1
#
_entry.id   AF-A0A415YF75-F1
#
_cell.length_a   1.000
_cell.length_b   1.000
_cell.length_c   1.000
_cell.angle_alpha   90.00
_cell.angle_beta   90.00
_cell.angle_gamma   90.00
#
_symmetry.space_group_name_H-M   'P 1'
#
loop_
_entity.id
_entity.type
_entity.pdbx_description
1 polymer ?
#
loop_
_entity_poly.entity_id
_entity_poly.type
_entity_poly.pdbx_seq_one_letter_code
_entity_poly.pdbx_strand_id
1 'polypeptide(L)'
;MENALNRVGLYDFFTILLSGMTAIIINYCINGDLEDDLTKILDDKFSSIIAFLLLSYVIGMILQEISSFLDKKIDIFKFRQKARENFLNEHNKVVKNKIELKEYQKLANKILEKNQTPEEYTKEECEYVYYYCKTQLELNCKSDKMEKINATYGISRSLMFALIIIIAIRYLHYNKSLSVFIFGVLCIVIFLFYKRCKRFSEYRVRVILRQYKSLNITS
;
A
#
# COMPACT_ATOMS: atom_id res chain seq x y z
N MET A 1 -12.67 -23.06 -5.92
CA MET A 1 -11.61 -22.19 -6.49
C MET A 1 -12.15 -20.83 -6.92
N GLU A 2 -13.42 -20.75 -7.33
CA GLU A 2 -14.15 -19.52 -7.70
C GLU A 2 -14.21 -18.44 -6.60
N ASN A 3 -14.38 -18.82 -5.32
CA ASN A 3 -14.50 -17.84 -4.23
C ASN A 3 -13.25 -16.98 -3.98
N ALA A 4 -12.05 -17.46 -4.34
CA ALA A 4 -10.81 -16.70 -4.12
C ALA A 4 -10.45 -15.81 -5.32
N LEU A 5 -10.70 -16.31 -6.54
CA LEU A 5 -10.50 -15.56 -7.78
C LEU A 5 -11.47 -14.36 -7.87
N ASN A 6 -12.71 -14.56 -7.42
CA ASN A 6 -13.68 -13.46 -7.28
C ASN A 6 -13.24 -12.43 -6.21
N ARG A 7 -12.61 -12.85 -5.11
CA ARG A 7 -12.24 -11.92 -4.01
C ARG A 7 -11.01 -11.06 -4.33
N VAL A 8 -9.96 -11.65 -4.91
CA VAL A 8 -8.75 -10.92 -5.32
C VAL A 8 -9.12 -9.85 -6.35
N GLY A 9 -9.88 -10.24 -7.38
CA GLY A 9 -10.37 -9.30 -8.39
C GLY A 9 -11.23 -8.19 -7.79
N LEU A 10 -12.12 -8.50 -6.83
CA LEU A 10 -12.99 -7.50 -6.21
C LEU A 10 -12.23 -6.52 -5.31
N TYR A 11 -11.31 -6.97 -4.46
CA TYR A 11 -10.54 -6.06 -3.60
C TYR A 11 -9.68 -5.10 -4.41
N ASP A 12 -9.02 -5.58 -5.46
CA ASP A 12 -8.23 -4.75 -6.35
C ASP A 12 -9.13 -3.79 -7.14
N PHE A 13 -10.26 -4.28 -7.67
CA PHE A 13 -11.25 -3.45 -8.36
C PHE A 13 -11.76 -2.29 -7.49
N PHE A 14 -12.25 -2.58 -6.27
CA PHE A 14 -12.75 -1.55 -5.37
C PHE A 14 -11.65 -0.61 -4.88
N THR A 15 -10.43 -1.12 -4.71
CA THR A 15 -9.26 -0.29 -4.33
C THR A 15 -8.91 0.71 -5.43
N ILE A 16 -8.95 0.28 -6.70
CA ILE A 16 -8.77 1.15 -7.86
C ILE A 16 -9.89 2.19 -7.91
N LEU A 17 -11.14 1.73 -7.95
CA LEU A 17 -12.31 2.57 -8.12
C LEU A 17 -12.42 3.63 -7.01
N LEU A 18 -12.32 3.20 -5.75
CA LEU A 18 -12.42 4.11 -4.61
C LEU A 18 -11.30 5.15 -4.60
N SER A 19 -10.08 4.75 -4.98
CA SER A 19 -8.95 5.69 -5.06
C SER A 19 -9.18 6.78 -6.12
N GLY A 20 -9.71 6.42 -7.29
CA GLY A 20 -10.03 7.36 -8.34
C GLY A 20 -11.23 8.26 -8.00
N MET A 21 -12.33 7.70 -7.49
CA MET A 21 -13.49 8.48 -7.04
C MET A 21 -13.06 9.54 -6.02
N THR A 22 -12.28 9.13 -5.01
CA THR A 22 -11.79 10.04 -3.96
C THR A 22 -10.90 11.14 -4.54
N ALA A 23 -10.01 10.79 -5.46
CA ALA A 23 -9.14 11.77 -6.11
C ALA A 23 -9.93 12.80 -6.93
N ILE A 24 -10.92 12.36 -7.72
CA ILE A 24 -11.78 13.26 -8.50
C ILE A 24 -12.57 14.20 -7.57
N ILE A 25 -13.19 13.66 -6.52
CA ILE A 25 -13.98 14.46 -5.57
C ILE A 25 -13.10 15.51 -4.88
N ILE A 26 -11.92 15.12 -4.40
CA ILE A 26 -11.00 16.06 -3.74
C ILE A 26 -10.50 17.11 -4.74
N ASN A 27 -10.18 16.70 -5.97
CA ASN A 27 -9.77 17.62 -7.03
C ASN A 27 -10.89 18.62 -7.34
N TYR A 28 -12.14 18.19 -7.44
CA TYR A 28 -13.30 19.06 -7.63
C TYR A 28 -13.44 20.07 -6.47
N CYS A 29 -13.41 19.61 -5.22
CA CYS A 29 -13.51 20.50 -4.05
C CYS A 29 -12.39 21.55 -3.98
N ILE A 30 -11.21 21.26 -4.54
CA ILE A 30 -10.04 22.15 -4.46
C ILE A 30 -9.92 23.05 -5.69
N ASN A 31 -10.17 22.51 -6.88
CA ASN A 31 -9.88 23.17 -8.15
C ASN A 31 -11.11 23.73 -8.85
N GLY A 32 -12.33 23.30 -8.51
CA GLY A 32 -13.60 23.87 -8.98
C GLY A 32 -13.94 23.61 -10.46
N ASP A 33 -12.96 23.35 -11.33
CA ASP A 33 -13.15 23.26 -12.79
C ASP A 33 -13.89 22.01 -13.30
N LEU A 34 -14.07 20.99 -12.45
CA LEU A 34 -14.75 19.77 -12.88
C LEU A 34 -16.26 20.00 -13.15
N GLU A 35 -16.81 21.16 -12.78
CA GLU A 35 -18.22 21.49 -12.97
C GLU A 35 -18.60 21.68 -14.45
N ASP A 36 -17.84 22.46 -15.23
CA ASP A 36 -18.14 22.71 -16.66
C ASP A 36 -17.91 21.47 -17.55
N ASP A 37 -16.94 20.62 -17.19
CA ASP A 37 -16.62 19.40 -17.93
C ASP A 37 -17.50 18.20 -17.53
N LEU A 38 -17.88 18.06 -16.24
CA LEU A 38 -18.84 17.02 -15.83
C LEU A 38 -20.27 17.38 -16.25
N THR A 39 -20.70 18.64 -16.15
CA THR A 39 -22.08 19.03 -16.51
C THR A 39 -22.38 18.77 -17.98
N LYS A 40 -21.41 18.95 -18.88
CA LYS A 40 -21.51 18.54 -20.30
C LYS A 40 -21.59 17.04 -20.52
N ILE A 41 -20.97 16.24 -19.64
CA ILE A 41 -21.08 14.77 -19.66
C ILE A 41 -22.43 14.32 -19.04
N LEU A 42 -23.10 15.20 -18.30
CA LEU A 42 -24.17 14.86 -17.36
C LEU A 42 -25.62 14.88 -17.91
N ASP A 43 -25.83 15.14 -19.20
CA ASP A 43 -27.16 15.37 -19.79
C ASP A 43 -28.14 14.18 -19.65
N ASP A 44 -27.65 12.96 -19.40
CA ASP A 44 -28.48 11.80 -19.06
C ASP A 44 -28.01 11.13 -17.75
N LYS A 45 -28.74 11.40 -16.64
CA LYS A 45 -28.36 11.05 -15.25
C LYS A 45 -27.81 9.63 -15.06
N PHE A 46 -28.32 8.64 -15.80
CA PHE A 46 -27.84 7.25 -15.71
C PHE A 46 -26.51 7.06 -16.44
N SER A 47 -26.44 7.51 -17.69
CA SER A 47 -25.23 7.48 -18.52
C SER A 47 -24.06 8.21 -17.85
N SER A 48 -24.34 9.29 -17.14
CA SER A 48 -23.35 10.09 -16.42
C SER A 48 -22.77 9.39 -15.21
N ILE A 49 -23.58 8.63 -14.46
CA ILE A 49 -23.09 7.83 -13.32
C ILE A 49 -22.14 6.74 -13.83
N ILE A 50 -22.52 6.07 -14.93
CA ILE A 50 -21.66 5.06 -15.56
C ILE A 50 -20.35 5.69 -16.06
N ALA A 51 -20.43 6.84 -16.75
CA ALA A 51 -19.26 7.58 -17.21
C ALA A 51 -18.33 7.97 -16.04
N PHE A 52 -18.91 8.46 -14.93
CA PHE A 52 -18.14 8.79 -13.72
C PHE A 52 -17.44 7.58 -13.10
N LEU A 53 -18.11 6.42 -13.01
CA LEU A 53 -17.52 5.19 -12.49
C LEU A 53 -16.37 4.70 -13.38
N LEU A 54 -16.55 4.74 -14.71
CA LEU A 54 -15.51 4.37 -15.67
C LEU A 54 -14.30 5.32 -15.57
N LEU A 55 -14.55 6.62 -15.55
CA LEU A 55 -13.50 7.63 -15.41
C LEU A 55 -12.75 7.47 -14.07
N SER A 56 -13.48 7.24 -12.98
CA SER A 56 -12.90 6.95 -11.66
C SER A 56 -12.02 5.72 -11.69
N TYR A 57 -12.45 4.64 -12.36
CA TYR A 57 -11.65 3.44 -12.48
C TYR A 57 -10.35 3.70 -13.26
N VAL A 58 -10.41 4.38 -14.40
CA VAL A 58 -9.24 4.74 -15.21
C VAL A 58 -8.26 5.62 -14.43
N ILE A 59 -8.75 6.68 -13.79
CA ILE A 59 -7.91 7.56 -12.96
C ILE A 59 -7.29 6.78 -11.79
N GLY A 60 -8.06 5.91 -11.15
CA GLY A 60 -7.58 5.02 -10.10
C GLY A 60 -6.44 4.11 -10.57
N MET A 61 -6.54 3.54 -11.78
CA MET A 61 -5.49 2.69 -12.36
C MET A 61 -4.21 3.49 -12.60
N ILE A 62 -4.33 4.66 -13.22
CA ILE A 62 -3.20 5.56 -13.48
C ILE A 62 -2.52 5.94 -12.16
N LEU A 63 -3.30 6.32 -11.14
CA LEU A 63 -2.80 6.66 -9.82
C LEU A 63 -2.06 5.48 -9.16
N GLN A 64 -2.60 4.26 -9.25
CA GLN A 64 -1.96 3.08 -8.70
C GLN A 64 -0.60 2.81 -9.34
N GLU A 65 -0.50 2.95 -10.66
CA GLU A 65 0.73 2.68 -11.40
C GLU A 65 1.80 3.75 -11.14
N ILE A 66 1.43 5.04 -11.21
CA ILE A 66 2.32 6.16 -10.85
C ILE A 66 2.82 5.98 -9.41
N SER A 67 1.91 5.66 -8.48
CA SER A 67 2.26 5.41 -7.09
C SER A 67 3.22 4.22 -6.94
N SER A 68 3.10 3.20 -7.80
CA SER A 68 3.98 2.03 -7.82
C SER A 68 5.37 2.37 -8.31
N PHE A 69 5.44 3.15 -9.36
CA PHE A 69 6.69 3.63 -9.92
C PHE A 69 7.44 4.53 -8.92
N LEU A 70 6.75 5.46 -8.26
CA LEU A 70 7.34 6.38 -7.29
C LEU A 70 7.81 5.65 -6.01
N ASP A 71 7.05 4.66 -5.51
CA ASP A 71 7.43 3.79 -4.39
C ASP A 71 8.75 3.04 -4.68
N LYS A 72 8.96 2.60 -5.93
CA LYS A 72 10.20 1.93 -6.35
C LYS A 72 11.38 2.89 -6.55
N LYS A 73 11.15 4.09 -7.08
CA LYS A 73 12.24 5.03 -7.41
C LYS A 73 12.71 5.88 -6.25
N ILE A 74 11.81 6.33 -5.38
CA ILE A 74 12.14 7.30 -4.33
C ILE A 74 12.45 6.56 -3.04
N ASP A 75 13.70 6.65 -2.57
CA ASP A 75 14.18 5.90 -1.39
C ASP A 75 13.36 6.14 -0.12
N ILE A 76 12.82 7.35 0.07
CA ILE A 76 11.99 7.69 1.22
C ILE A 76 10.70 6.85 1.23
N PHE A 77 10.13 6.56 0.06
CA PHE A 77 8.85 5.88 -0.10
C PHE A 77 8.96 4.35 -0.21
N LYS A 78 10.16 3.76 -0.25
CA LYS A 78 10.42 2.29 -0.31
C LYS A 78 9.99 1.53 0.95
N PHE A 79 8.76 1.71 1.43
CA PHE A 79 8.27 1.19 2.72
C PHE A 79 8.28 -0.34 2.79
N ARG A 80 7.88 -0.99 1.69
CA ARG A 80 7.84 -2.47 1.62
C ARG A 80 9.23 -3.07 1.61
N GLN A 81 10.13 -2.51 0.82
CA GLN A 81 11.52 -2.97 0.73
C GLN A 81 12.23 -2.78 2.07
N LYS A 82 12.19 -1.58 2.66
CA LYS A 82 12.79 -1.31 3.98
C LYS A 82 12.29 -2.25 5.07
N ALA A 83 10.99 -2.58 5.05
CA ALA A 83 10.42 -3.51 6.01
C ALA A 83 10.93 -4.96 5.80
N ARG A 84 11.14 -5.40 4.56
CA ARG A 84 11.64 -6.75 4.25
C ARG A 84 13.14 -6.89 4.47
N GLU A 85 13.93 -5.87 4.17
CA GLU A 85 15.39 -5.92 4.24
C GLU A 85 15.95 -5.94 5.67
N ASN A 86 15.13 -5.62 6.67
CA ASN A 86 15.66 -5.38 8.02
C ASN A 86 14.82 -5.97 9.17
N PHE A 87 13.80 -6.77 8.90
CA PHE A 87 12.87 -7.19 9.97
C PHE A 87 13.48 -8.11 11.03
N LEU A 88 14.60 -8.78 10.72
CA LEU A 88 15.32 -9.66 11.64
C LEU A 88 16.26 -8.89 12.59
N ASN A 89 16.55 -7.62 12.30
CA ASN A 89 17.51 -6.83 13.07
C ASN A 89 16.81 -5.96 14.12
N GLU A 90 17.33 -5.97 15.36
CA GLU A 90 16.70 -5.29 16.51
C GLU A 90 16.53 -3.77 16.31
N HIS A 91 17.47 -3.15 15.58
CA HIS A 91 17.49 -1.70 15.37
C HIS A 91 16.30 -1.18 14.54
N ASN A 92 15.73 -2.01 13.65
CA ASN A 92 14.74 -1.55 12.66
C ASN A 92 13.28 -1.61 13.17
N LYS A 93 13.04 -2.13 14.38
CA LYS A 93 11.74 -2.13 15.11
C LYS A 93 10.52 -2.62 14.32
N VAL A 94 10.70 -3.32 13.20
CA VAL A 94 9.62 -3.94 12.41
C VAL A 94 8.89 -4.97 13.28
N VAL A 95 9.63 -5.76 14.05
CA VAL A 95 9.09 -6.67 15.07
C VAL A 95 9.34 -6.04 16.43
N LYS A 96 8.28 -5.55 17.07
CA LYS A 96 8.40 -4.80 18.33
C LYS A 96 8.63 -5.70 19.55
N ASN A 97 8.11 -6.93 19.49
CA ASN A 97 8.23 -7.88 20.60
C ASN A 97 9.57 -8.62 20.48
N LYS A 98 10.45 -8.46 21.47
CA LYS A 98 11.78 -9.09 21.49
C LYS A 98 11.72 -10.62 21.51
N ILE A 99 10.71 -11.20 22.17
CA ILE A 99 10.52 -12.66 22.21
C ILE A 99 10.15 -13.17 20.83
N GLU A 100 9.16 -12.51 20.19
CA GLU A 100 8.72 -12.84 18.83
C GLU A 100 9.87 -12.69 17.82
N LEU A 101 10.71 -11.66 17.97
CA LEU A 101 11.88 -11.45 17.13
C LEU A 101 12.89 -12.60 17.27
N LYS A 102 13.22 -13.02 18.49
CA LYS A 102 14.13 -14.15 18.73
C LYS A 102 13.61 -15.45 18.10
N GLU A 103 12.30 -15.67 18.13
CA GLU A 103 11.70 -16.83 17.45
C GLU A 103 11.84 -16.75 15.93
N TYR A 104 11.65 -15.58 15.34
CA TYR A 104 11.86 -15.38 13.90
C TYR A 104 13.32 -15.52 13.50
N GLN A 105 14.26 -15.07 14.33
CA GLN A 105 15.69 -15.28 14.12
C GLN A 105 16.06 -16.76 14.15
N LYS A 106 15.52 -17.55 15.11
CA LYS A 106 15.70 -19.01 15.12
C LYS A 106 15.15 -19.66 13.85
N LEU A 107 13.97 -19.23 13.40
CA LEU A 107 13.35 -19.70 12.17
C LEU A 107 14.18 -19.31 10.93
N ALA A 108 14.72 -18.10 10.89
CA ALA A 108 15.60 -17.62 9.85
C ALA A 108 16.89 -18.44 9.78
N ASN A 109 17.53 -18.72 10.92
CA ASN A 109 18.72 -19.56 10.97
C ASN A 109 18.46 -20.98 10.47
N LYS A 110 17.28 -21.55 10.74
CA LYS A 110 16.88 -22.85 10.18
C LYS A 110 16.76 -22.79 8.65
N ILE A 111 16.20 -21.71 8.10
CA ILE A 111 16.04 -21.52 6.64
C ILE A 111 17.39 -21.25 5.95
N LEU A 112 18.29 -20.53 6.62
CA LEU A 112 19.61 -20.14 6.12
C LEU A 112 20.71 -21.16 6.46
N GLU A 113 20.36 -22.26 7.12
CA GLU A 113 21.30 -23.30 7.58
C GLU A 113 22.45 -22.75 8.44
N LYS A 114 22.16 -21.74 9.28
CA LYS A 114 23.11 -21.12 10.20
C LYS A 114 23.10 -21.80 11.57
N ASN A 115 24.28 -22.18 12.05
CA ASN A 115 24.44 -22.80 13.37
C ASN A 115 24.30 -21.82 14.55
N GLN A 116 24.52 -20.53 14.31
CA GLN A 116 24.45 -19.48 15.33
C GLN A 116 23.75 -18.24 14.79
N THR A 117 23.04 -17.52 15.67
CA THR A 117 22.41 -16.25 15.33
C THR A 117 23.50 -15.19 15.14
N PRO A 118 23.62 -14.57 13.94
CA PRO A 118 24.55 -13.47 13.75
C PRO A 118 24.10 -12.24 14.55
N GLU A 119 25.04 -11.34 14.83
CA GLU A 119 24.72 -10.03 15.43
C GLU A 119 23.80 -9.19 14.53
N GLU A 120 24.00 -9.29 13.22
CA GLU A 120 23.19 -8.61 12.21
C GLU A 120 22.97 -9.50 10.98
N TYR A 121 21.73 -9.54 10.49
CA TYR A 121 21.38 -10.20 9.24
C TYR A 121 21.55 -9.23 8.08
N THR A 122 22.10 -9.72 6.97
CA THR A 122 22.22 -8.91 5.75
C THR A 122 20.84 -8.63 5.14
N LYS A 123 20.75 -7.61 4.29
CA LYS A 123 19.52 -7.28 3.57
C LYS A 123 19.03 -8.44 2.71
N GLU A 124 19.96 -9.11 2.04
CA GLU A 124 19.70 -10.27 1.17
C GLU A 124 19.18 -11.46 1.97
N GLU A 125 19.77 -11.73 3.13
CA GLU A 125 19.29 -12.79 4.03
C GLU A 125 17.87 -12.52 4.52
N CYS A 126 17.59 -11.28 4.93
CA CYS A 126 16.25 -10.89 5.34
C CYS A 126 15.25 -11.05 4.18
N GLU A 127 15.57 -10.54 2.98
CA GLU A 127 14.69 -10.70 1.82
C GLU A 127 14.49 -12.17 1.45
N TYR A 128 15.55 -12.99 1.47
CA TYR A 128 15.45 -14.43 1.19
C TYR A 128 14.50 -15.13 2.17
N VAL A 129 14.69 -14.93 3.48
CA VAL A 129 13.82 -15.52 4.51
C VAL A 129 12.37 -15.07 4.34
N TYR A 130 12.15 -13.78 4.05
CA TYR A 130 10.81 -13.25 3.78
C TYR A 130 10.16 -13.94 2.59
N TYR A 131 10.85 -14.03 1.44
CA TYR A 131 10.30 -14.64 0.24
C TYR A 131 10.11 -16.14 0.40
N TYR A 132 11.01 -16.83 1.09
CA TYR A 132 10.84 -18.24 1.44
C TYR A 132 9.54 -18.47 2.22
N CYS A 133 9.33 -17.72 3.31
CA CYS A 133 8.10 -17.83 4.12
C CYS A 133 6.85 -17.50 3.29
N LYS A 134 6.93 -16.47 2.45
CA LYS A 134 5.83 -16.06 1.57
C LYS A 134 5.47 -17.15 0.57
N THR A 135 6.45 -17.75 -0.10
CA THR A 135 6.23 -18.82 -1.09
C THR A 135 5.62 -20.05 -0.43
N GLN A 136 6.12 -20.47 0.74
CA GLN A 136 5.56 -21.60 1.48
C GLN A 136 4.10 -21.34 1.89
N LEU A 137 3.76 -20.10 2.24
CA LEU A 137 2.38 -19.74 2.51
C LEU A 137 1.51 -19.76 1.26
N GLU A 138 2.01 -19.28 0.12
CA GLU A 138 1.26 -19.28 -1.14
C GLU A 138 0.98 -20.69 -1.66
N LEU A 139 1.87 -21.65 -1.38
CA LEU A 139 1.66 -23.07 -1.72
C LEU A 139 0.64 -23.75 -0.79
N ASN A 140 0.64 -23.40 0.50
CA ASN A 140 -0.12 -24.14 1.52
C ASN A 140 -1.38 -23.42 2.03
N CYS A 141 -1.56 -22.13 1.74
CA CYS A 141 -2.62 -21.30 2.31
C CYS A 141 -3.13 -20.20 1.35
N LYS A 142 -4.45 -20.08 1.24
CA LYS A 142 -5.08 -18.84 0.72
C LYS A 142 -5.30 -17.88 1.90
N SER A 143 -4.59 -16.75 1.90
CA SER A 143 -4.61 -15.81 3.03
C SER A 143 -5.40 -14.55 2.70
N ASP A 144 -6.72 -14.56 2.95
CA ASP A 144 -7.62 -13.38 2.87
C ASP A 144 -7.06 -12.17 3.65
N LYS A 145 -6.29 -12.43 4.71
CA LYS A 145 -5.67 -11.38 5.53
C LYS A 145 -4.58 -10.63 4.76
N MET A 146 -3.81 -11.32 3.92
CA MET A 146 -2.76 -10.73 3.11
C MET A 146 -3.33 -9.85 2.00
N GLU A 147 -4.44 -10.26 1.38
CA GLU A 147 -5.17 -9.48 0.38
C GLU A 147 -5.66 -8.16 0.98
N LYS A 148 -6.32 -8.19 2.14
CA LYS A 148 -6.79 -6.99 2.84
C LYS A 148 -5.66 -6.02 3.17
N ILE A 149 -4.49 -6.53 3.57
CA ILE A 149 -3.31 -5.70 3.85
C ILE A 149 -2.79 -5.05 2.56
N ASN A 150 -2.73 -5.81 1.47
CA ASN A 150 -2.29 -5.29 0.18
C ASN A 150 -3.23 -4.22 -0.37
N ALA A 151 -4.53 -4.46 -0.35
CA ALA A 151 -5.56 -3.50 -0.74
C ALA A 151 -5.45 -2.22 0.10
N THR A 152 -5.37 -2.35 1.44
CA THR A 152 -5.28 -1.19 2.33
C THR A 152 -4.01 -0.37 2.11
N TYR A 153 -2.87 -1.03 1.88
CA TYR A 153 -1.63 -0.35 1.51
C TYR A 153 -1.75 0.35 0.15
N GLY A 154 -2.34 -0.33 -0.84
CA GLY A 154 -2.57 0.21 -2.18
C GLY A 154 -3.38 1.50 -2.15
N ILE A 155 -4.55 1.48 -1.49
CA ILE A 155 -5.40 2.67 -1.31
C ILE A 155 -4.61 3.80 -0.63
N SER A 156 -3.94 3.50 0.49
CA SER A 156 -3.23 4.51 1.27
C SER A 156 -2.14 5.19 0.44
N ARG A 157 -1.40 4.40 -0.35
CA ARG A 157 -0.34 4.90 -1.21
C ARG A 157 -0.90 5.72 -2.37
N SER A 158 -1.91 5.22 -3.07
CA SER A 158 -2.54 5.92 -4.19
C SER A 158 -3.14 7.26 -3.77
N LEU A 159 -3.82 7.31 -2.63
CA LEU A 159 -4.38 8.56 -2.11
C LEU A 159 -3.29 9.55 -1.67
N MET A 160 -2.20 9.07 -1.06
CA MET A 160 -1.06 9.92 -0.70
C MET A 160 -0.51 10.65 -1.94
N PHE A 161 -0.26 9.92 -3.03
CA PHE A 161 0.26 10.52 -4.26
C PHE A 161 -0.80 11.32 -5.02
N ALA A 162 -2.07 10.91 -5.01
CA ALA A 162 -3.16 11.68 -5.57
C ALA A 162 -3.22 13.08 -4.96
N LEU A 163 -3.11 13.21 -3.63
CA LEU A 163 -3.10 14.51 -2.96
C LEU A 163 -1.89 15.36 -3.35
N ILE A 164 -0.70 14.75 -3.46
CA ILE A 164 0.51 15.45 -3.91
C ILE A 164 0.31 15.98 -5.35
N ILE A 165 -0.27 15.16 -6.23
CA ILE A 165 -0.55 15.52 -7.63
C ILE A 165 -1.59 16.64 -7.69
N ILE A 166 -2.67 16.58 -6.91
CA ILE A 166 -3.72 17.62 -6.90
C ILE A 166 -3.14 18.97 -6.44
N ILE A 167 -2.31 18.98 -5.40
CA ILE A 167 -1.59 20.19 -4.96
C ILE A 167 -0.67 20.70 -6.07
N ALA A 168 0.07 19.82 -6.73
CA ALA A 168 0.97 20.19 -7.82
C ALA A 168 0.22 20.77 -9.02
N ILE A 169 -0.92 20.17 -9.43
CA ILE A 169 -1.79 20.70 -10.48
C ILE A 169 -2.30 22.09 -10.11
N ARG A 170 -2.74 22.29 -8.86
CA ARG A 170 -3.22 23.59 -8.40
C ARG A 170 -2.13 24.67 -8.50
N TYR A 171 -0.91 24.35 -8.09
CA TYR A 171 0.20 25.29 -8.16
C TYR A 171 0.65 25.54 -9.61
N LEU A 172 0.84 24.49 -10.42
CA LEU A 172 1.43 24.58 -11.76
C LEU A 172 0.45 25.07 -12.83
N HIS A 173 -0.81 24.60 -12.80
CA HIS A 173 -1.78 24.88 -13.85
C HIS A 173 -2.60 26.15 -13.56
N TYR A 174 -3.07 26.30 -12.32
CA TYR A 174 -3.93 27.43 -11.95
C TYR A 174 -3.15 28.65 -11.46
N ASN A 175 -1.84 28.51 -11.23
CA ASN A 175 -0.97 29.52 -10.64
C ASN A 175 -1.59 30.17 -9.37
N LYS A 176 -2.37 29.38 -8.63
CA LYS A 176 -3.11 29.81 -7.44
C LYS A 176 -2.61 29.01 -6.26
N SER A 177 -2.17 29.71 -5.21
CA SER A 177 -1.89 29.07 -3.94
C SER A 177 -3.18 28.62 -3.26
N LEU A 178 -3.08 27.53 -2.51
CA LEU A 178 -4.14 27.14 -1.59
C LEU A 178 -4.12 28.06 -0.38
N SER A 179 -5.28 28.22 0.27
CA SER A 179 -5.29 28.86 1.58
C SER A 179 -4.38 28.07 2.53
N VAL A 180 -3.67 28.78 3.40
CA VAL A 180 -2.72 28.16 4.35
C VAL A 180 -3.40 27.06 5.17
N PHE A 181 -4.66 27.28 5.55
CA PHE A 181 -5.47 26.30 6.25
C PHE A 181 -5.70 25.01 5.44
N ILE A 182 -6.17 25.11 4.19
CA ILE A 182 -6.43 23.95 3.34
C ILE A 182 -5.14 23.19 3.05
N PHE A 183 -4.06 23.91 2.74
CA PHE A 183 -2.74 23.31 2.53
C PHE A 183 -2.24 22.55 3.78
N GLY A 184 -2.40 23.15 4.97
CA GLY A 184 -2.04 22.52 6.24
C GLY A 184 -2.82 21.22 6.48
N VAL A 185 -4.14 21.22 6.24
CA VAL A 185 -4.99 20.02 6.35
C VAL A 185 -4.53 18.93 5.38
N LEU A 186 -4.27 19.27 4.12
CA LEU A 186 -3.80 18.30 3.13
C LEU A 186 -2.45 17.69 3.49
N CYS A 187 -1.51 18.50 3.98
CA CYS A 187 -0.22 18.02 4.49
C CYS A 187 -0.39 17.02 5.64
N ILE A 188 -1.31 17.29 6.58
CA ILE A 188 -1.64 16.36 7.67
C ILE A 188 -2.20 15.05 7.12
N VAL A 189 -3.14 15.12 6.17
CA VAL A 189 -3.73 13.92 5.55
C VAL A 189 -2.68 13.10 4.78
N ILE A 190 -1.79 13.75 4.03
CA ILE A 190 -0.65 13.10 3.37
C ILE A 190 0.24 12.40 4.40
N PHE A 191 0.57 13.07 5.51
CA PHE A 191 1.36 12.49 6.58
C PHE A 191 0.67 11.29 7.25
N LEU A 192 -0.65 11.34 7.43
CA LEU A 192 -1.42 10.21 7.93
C LEU A 192 -1.35 9.01 6.97
N PHE A 193 -1.50 9.24 5.66
CA PHE A 193 -1.34 8.17 4.67
C PHE A 193 0.09 7.64 4.59
N TYR A 194 1.10 8.50 4.70
CA TYR A 194 2.51 8.11 4.81
C TYR A 194 2.73 7.15 5.99
N LYS A 195 2.27 7.54 7.20
CA LYS A 195 2.36 6.71 8.41
C LYS A 195 1.59 5.40 8.25
N ARG A 196 0.43 5.44 7.57
CA ARG A 196 -0.40 4.28 7.27
C ARG A 196 0.34 3.30 6.35
N CYS A 197 0.98 3.78 5.28
CA CYS A 197 1.80 2.97 4.36
C CYS A 197 2.93 2.25 5.11
N LYS A 198 3.71 2.98 5.91
CA LYS A 198 4.78 2.39 6.75
C LYS A 198 4.23 1.33 7.71
N ARG A 199 3.15 1.62 8.42
CA ARG A 199 2.55 0.68 9.36
C ARG A 199 2.10 -0.62 8.68
N PHE A 200 1.47 -0.51 7.51
CA PHE A 200 0.96 -1.68 6.79
C PHE A 200 2.07 -2.48 6.11
N SER A 201 3.16 -1.85 5.66
CA SER A 201 4.32 -2.58 5.14
C SER A 201 4.98 -3.43 6.22
N GLU A 202 5.21 -2.86 7.41
CA GLU A 202 5.75 -3.59 8.57
C GLU A 202 4.78 -4.68 9.06
N TYR A 203 3.48 -4.38 9.11
CA TYR A 203 2.47 -5.34 9.53
C TYR A 203 2.39 -6.54 8.58
N ARG A 204 2.57 -6.32 7.28
CA ARG A 204 2.62 -7.40 6.28
C ARG A 204 3.71 -8.41 6.59
N VAL A 205 4.91 -7.96 6.91
CA VAL A 205 6.04 -8.84 7.28
C VAL A 205 5.70 -9.68 8.50
N ARG A 206 5.18 -9.04 9.56
CA ARG A 206 4.76 -9.74 10.78
C ARG A 206 3.68 -10.80 10.49
N VAL A 207 2.69 -10.49 9.66
CA VAL A 207 1.61 -11.44 9.35
C VAL A 207 2.13 -12.66 8.60
N ILE A 208 3.01 -12.48 7.61
CA ILE A 208 3.65 -13.59 6.89
C ILE A 208 4.40 -14.48 7.86
N LEU A 209 5.26 -13.92 8.71
CA LEU A 209 6.05 -14.72 9.65
C LEU A 209 5.18 -15.46 10.67
N ARG A 210 4.12 -14.81 11.19
CA ARG A 210 3.15 -15.46 12.10
C ARG A 210 2.44 -16.63 11.44
N GLN A 211 1.94 -16.43 10.21
CA GLN A 211 1.20 -17.48 9.50
C GLN A 211 2.11 -18.65 9.14
N TYR A 212 3.34 -18.37 8.69
CA TYR A 212 4.31 -19.41 8.39
C TYR A 212 4.70 -20.20 9.65
N LYS A 213 4.95 -19.49 10.77
CA LYS A 213 5.23 -20.13 12.06
C LYS A 213 4.07 -21.04 12.50
N SER A 214 2.82 -20.60 12.35
CA SER A 214 1.67 -21.45 12.74
C SER A 214 1.57 -22.73 11.91
N LEU A 215 1.90 -22.68 10.61
CA LEU A 215 1.91 -23.88 9.76
C LEU A 215 2.99 -24.89 10.18
N ASN A 216 4.18 -24.40 10.51
CA ASN A 216 5.31 -25.24 10.94
C ASN A 216 5.16 -25.83 12.35
N ILE A 217 4.19 -25.37 13.16
CA ILE A 217 3.90 -25.97 14.48
C ILE A 217 2.91 -27.13 14.34
N THR A 218 2.07 -27.09 13.30
CA THR A 218 1.03 -28.09 13.02
C THR A 218 1.46 -29.19 12.06
N SER A 219 2.68 -29.12 11.52
CA SER A 219 3.31 -30.16 10.67
C SER A 219 4.41 -30.87 11.43
#